data_AF-A0A1W9P9E0-F1
#
_entry.id   AF-A0A1W9P9E0-F1
#
_cell.length_a   1.000
_cell.length_b   1.000
_cell.length_c   1.000
_cell.angle_alpha   90.00
_cell.angle_beta   90.00
_cell.angle_gamma   90.00
#
_symmetry.space_group_name_H-M   'P 1'
#
loop_
_entity.id
_entity.type
_entity.pdbx_description
1 polymer ?
#
loop_
_entity_poly.entity_id
_entity_poly.type
_entity_poly.pdbx_seq_one_letter_code
_entity_poly.pdbx_strand_id
1 'polypeptide(L)' 'MEAYLSADRQVRTTNIIEQGFKEVKRRVKVMETFPSEGSCIRILYSLLRLQNENWEGKPIANFQIYHTNKGTVPASC' A
#
# COMPACT_ATOMS: atom_id res chain seq x y z
N MET A 1 -25.13 6.79 -9.27
CA MET A 1 -25.20 6.90 -7.80
C MET A 1 -24.62 5.66 -7.12
N GLU A 2 -24.99 4.45 -7.56
CA GLU A 2 -24.49 3.16 -7.06
C GLU A 2 -22.94 3.03 -7.01
N ALA A 3 -22.21 3.53 -8.01
CA ALA A 3 -20.75 3.36 -8.08
C ALA A 3 -19.95 4.21 -7.08
N TYR A 4 -20.51 5.31 -6.56
CA TYR A 4 -19.83 6.20 -5.60
C TYR A 4 -19.82 5.62 -4.18
N LEU A 5 -20.85 4.85 -3.80
CA LEU A 5 -20.94 4.19 -2.49
C LEU A 5 -19.94 3.02 -2.35
N SER A 6 -19.56 2.38 -3.46
CA SER A 6 -18.66 1.23 -3.46
C SER A 6 -17.20 1.61 -3.17
N ALA A 7 -16.75 2.75 -3.68
CA ALA A 7 -15.38 3.24 -3.52
C ALA A 7 -15.09 3.68 -2.08
N ASP A 8 -16.04 4.39 -1.47
CA ASP A 8 -15.95 4.85 -0.09
C ASP A 8 -15.77 3.67 0.87
N ARG A 9 -16.47 2.55 0.63
CA ARG A 9 -16.37 1.34 1.45
C ARG A 9 -14.99 0.67 1.41
N GLN A 10 -14.25 0.78 0.30
CA GLN A 10 -12.88 0.25 0.20
C GLN A 10 -11.86 1.17 0.87
N VAL A 11 -12.02 2.49 0.73
CA VAL A 11 -11.12 3.49 1.32
C VAL A 11 -11.31 3.58 2.84
N ARG A 12 -12.52 3.36 3.35
CA ARG A 12 -12.82 3.39 4.81
C ARG A 12 -12.17 2.24 5.58
N THR A 13 -11.74 1.17 4.90
CA THR A 13 -11.12 0.03 5.58
C THR A 13 -9.61 0.15 5.61
N THR A 14 -9.04 0.25 6.81
CA THR A 14 -7.61 0.06 7.09
C THR A 14 -7.14 -1.38 6.82
N ASN A 15 -8.04 -2.27 6.42
CA ASN A 15 -7.81 -3.69 6.11
C ASN A 15 -6.55 -3.94 5.27
N ILE A 16 -6.29 -3.06 4.30
CA ILE A 16 -5.09 -3.11 3.46
C ILE A 16 -3.80 -2.89 4.28
N ILE A 17 -3.77 -1.85 5.12
CA ILE A 17 -2.64 -1.50 5.99
C ILE A 17 -2.49 -2.54 7.10
N GLU A 18 -3.61 -3.00 7.67
CA GLU A 18 -3.67 -4.07 8.67
C GLU A 18 -3.11 -5.39 8.13
N GLN A 19 -3.46 -5.76 6.89
CA GLN A 19 -2.92 -6.93 6.23
C GLN A 19 -1.40 -6.83 6.03
N GLY A 20 -0.90 -5.64 5.68
CA GLY A 20 0.54 -5.36 5.60
C GLY A 20 1.24 -5.56 6.93
N PHE A 21 0.75 -4.93 8.00
CA PHE A 21 1.33 -5.08 9.33
C PHE A 21 1.23 -6.51 9.87
N LYS A 22 0.15 -7.24 9.55
CA LYS A 22 -0.01 -8.65 9.93
C LYS A 22 1.04 -9.53 9.26
N GLU A 23 1.32 -9.28 7.98
CA GLU A 23 2.34 -10.02 7.23
C GLU A 23 3.77 -9.69 7.72
N VAL A 24 4.05 -8.42 8.03
CA VAL A 24 5.31 -8.01 8.68
C VAL A 24 5.50 -8.77 9.99
N LYS A 25 4.49 -8.75 10.88
CA LYS A 25 4.56 -9.46 12.17
C LYS A 25 4.76 -10.96 12.00
N ARG A 26 4.09 -11.59 11.03
CA ARG A 26 4.25 -13.03 10.75
C ARG A 26 5.69 -13.37 10.34
N ARG A 27 6.31 -12.56 9.50
CA ARG A 27 7.69 -12.80 9.03
C ARG A 27 8.73 -12.50 10.10
N VAL A 28 8.54 -11.43 10.88
CA VAL A 28 9.37 -11.10 12.05
C VAL A 28 9.35 -12.24 13.08
N LYS A 29 8.18 -12.83 13.34
CA LYS A 29 8.05 -13.95 14.28
C LYS A 29 8.90 -15.17 13.91
N VAL A 30 9.06 -15.45 12.61
CA VAL A 30 9.83 -16.61 12.13
C VAL A 30 11.33 -16.37 12.19
N MET A 31 11.78 -15.12 12.15
CA MET A 31 13.21 -14.80 12.06
C MET A 31 13.94 -14.72 13.40
N GLU A 32 13.22 -14.75 14.53
CA GLU A 32 13.68 -14.80 15.94
C GLU A 32 14.74 -13.76 16.39
N THR A 33 15.80 -13.50 15.62
CA THR A 33 16.80 -12.44 15.84
C THR A 33 17.22 -11.78 14.52
N PHE A 34 17.25 -10.45 14.52
CA PHE A 34 17.81 -9.68 13.40
C PHE A 34 19.27 -9.33 13.66
N PRO A 35 20.17 -9.54 12.69
CA PRO A 35 21.59 -9.23 12.85
C PRO A 35 21.89 -7.72 12.82
N SER A 36 20.99 -6.90 12.27
CA SER A 36 21.10 -5.43 12.27
C SER A 36 19.75 -4.75 12.00
N GLU A 37 19.64 -3.48 12.34
CA GLU A 37 18.48 -2.64 12.00
C GLU A 37 18.22 -2.58 10.49
N GLY A 38 19.29 -2.56 9.68
CA GLY A 38 19.19 -2.56 8.22
C GLY A 38 18.49 -3.80 7.65
N SER A 39 18.64 -4.96 8.31
CA SER A 39 17.91 -6.18 7.92
C SER A 39 16.41 -6.06 8.16
N CYS A 40 16.00 -5.39 9.24
CA CYS A 40 14.59 -5.12 9.52
C CYS A 40 13.98 -4.19 8.45
N ILE A 41 14.69 -3.09 8.13
CA ILE A 41 14.25 -2.12 7.13
C ILE A 41 14.10 -2.77 5.75
N ARG A 42 15.04 -3.63 5.34
CA ARG A 42 14.97 -4.35 4.05
C ARG A 42 13.71 -5.20 3.91
N ILE A 43 13.30 -5.86 4.99
CA ILE A 43 12.13 -6.74 4.98
C ILE A 43 10.85 -5.93 4.95
N LEU A 44 10.80 -4.85 5.74
CA LEU A 44 9.69 -3.90 5.68
C LEU A 44 9.54 -3.29 4.29
N TYR A 45 10.64 -2.80 3.71
CA TYR A 45 10.65 -2.22 2.36
C TYR A 45 10.21 -3.24 1.30
N SER A 46 10.71 -4.47 1.36
CA SER A 46 10.33 -5.53 0.41
C SER A 46 8.84 -5.86 0.47
N LEU A 47 8.24 -5.85 1.66
CA LEU A 47 6.81 -6.08 1.84
C LEU A 47 5.96 -4.93 1.29
N LEU A 48 6.37 -3.69 1.58
CA LEU A 48 5.69 -2.50 1.05
C LEU A 48 5.78 -2.45 -0.48
N ARG A 49 6.93 -2.80 -1.06
CA ARG A 49 7.12 -2.87 -2.51
C ARG A 49 6.23 -3.94 -3.15
N LEU A 50 6.14 -5.12 -2.56
CA LEU A 50 5.25 -6.19 -3.04
C LEU A 50 3.77 -5.79 -2.99
N GLN A 51 3.37 -5.08 -1.93
CA GLN A 51 2.01 -4.54 -1.84
C GLN A 51 1.74 -3.49 -2.91
N ASN A 52 2.71 -2.60 -3.14
CA ASN A 52 2.62 -1.57 -4.17
C ASN A 52 2.47 -2.20 -5.57
N GLU A 53 3.30 -3.18 -5.93
CA GLU A 53 3.21 -3.92 -7.20
C GLU A 53 1.84 -4.59 -7.37
N ASN A 54 1.25 -5.13 -6.30
CA ASN A 54 -0.07 -5.76 -6.36
C ASN A 54 -1.23 -4.75 -6.57
N TRP A 55 -1.03 -3.46 -6.25
CA TRP A 55 -2.05 -2.41 -6.41
C TRP A 55 -1.82 -1.49 -7.59
N GLU A 56 -0.62 -1.51 -8.17
CA GLU A 56 -0.25 -0.69 -9.34
C GLU A 56 -1.21 -0.92 -10.53
N GLY A 57 -1.81 -2.11 -10.64
CA GLY A 57 -2.83 -2.45 -11.65
C GLY A 57 -4.28 -2.40 -11.17
N LYS A 58 -4.56 -1.97 -9.93
CA LYS A 58 -5.92 -1.99 -9.33
C LYS A 58 -6.30 -0.61 -8.79
N PRO A 59 -6.47 0.39 -9.68
CA PRO A 59 -6.95 1.70 -9.25
C PRO A 59 -8.35 1.57 -8.65
N ILE A 60 -8.57 2.24 -7.52
CA ILE A 60 -9.88 2.30 -6.90
C ILE A 60 -10.81 3.03 -7.86
N ALA A 61 -11.86 2.36 -8.32
CA ALA A 61 -12.88 2.97 -9.17
C ALA A 61 -13.44 4.20 -8.46
N ASN A 62 -13.58 5.32 -9.19
CA ASN A 62 -14.13 6.58 -8.67
C ASN A 62 -13.27 7.31 -7.60
N PHE A 63 -11.96 7.05 -7.53
CA PHE A 63 -11.04 7.81 -6.65
C PHE A 63 -10.75 9.27 -7.13
N GLN A 64 -11.36 9.71 -8.22
CA GLN A 64 -11.10 11.02 -8.88
C GLN A 64 -11.65 12.26 -8.13
N ILE A 65 -11.68 12.30 -6.81
CA ILE A 65 -12.24 13.46 -6.09
C ILE A 65 -11.20 14.23 -5.23
N TYR A 66 -10.00 13.70 -4.98
CA TYR A 66 -9.07 14.33 -4.02
C TYR A 66 -7.68 14.72 -4.55
N HIS A 67 -7.45 14.64 -5.87
CA HIS A 67 -6.20 15.12 -6.46
C HIS A 67 -6.45 16.21 -7.51
N THR A 68 -7.02 17.34 -7.09
CA THR A 68 -6.64 18.62 -7.69
C THR A 68 -5.45 19.15 -6.91
N ASN A 69 -4.36 19.51 -7.58
CA ASN A 69 -3.05 19.90 -7.03
C ASN A 69 -2.13 18.76 -6.57
N LYS A 70 -1.64 17.97 -7.54
CA LYS A 70 -0.19 17.86 -7.69
C LYS A 70 0.16 18.21 -9.12
N GLY A 71 1.06 19.16 -9.28
CA GLY A 71 1.51 19.67 -10.57
C GLY A 71 1.82 18.53 -11.53
N THR A 72 1.42 18.75 -12.77
CA THR A 72 1.96 18.15 -13.98
C THR A 72 3.41 17.72 -13.78
N VAL A 73 3.64 16.42 -13.61
CA VAL A 73 4.87 15.82 -14.12
C VAL A 73 4.68 15.79 -15.63
N PRO A 74 5.45 16.57 -16.41
CA PRO A 74 5.32 16.55 -17.86
C PRO A 74 5.60 15.12 -18.32
N ALA A 75 4.82 14.68 -19.31
CA ALA A 75 5.15 13.51 -20.10
C ALA A 75 6.64 13.57 -20.42
N SER A 76 7.39 12.58 -19.94
CA SER A 76 8.73 12.32 -20.45
C SER A 76 8.61 12.17 -21.97
N CYS A 77 9.50 12.86 -22.66
CA CYS A 77 9.82 12.69 -24.07
C CYS A 77 9.88 11.23 -24.51
#